data_AF-A0A935ZK78-F1
#
_entry.id   AF-A0A935ZK78-F1
#
_cell.length_a   1.000
_cell.length_b   1.000
_cell.length_c   1.000
_cell.angle_alpha   90.00
_cell.angle_beta   90.00
_cell.angle_gamma   90.00
#
_symmetry.space_group_name_H-M   'P 1'
#
loop_
_entity.id
_entity.type
_entity.pdbx_description
1 polymer ?
#
loop_
_entity_poly.entity_id
_entity_poly.type
_entity_poly.pdbx_seq_one_letter_code
_entity_poly.pdbx_strand_id
1 'polypeptide(L)'
;MPSLACLAACSGSAATTAHGTTASSPPVEPATAPTPIAPVVAPPVESTPPPRAVGCWEREFGTPPSAGSERPSLGSAMPGCERCEQLRVGPKADGLHAEVLRRVRDVVESLPAPEVDEPVLWINSGKRDGDPDASMHNQALGIDAVICGLDTRATGQRLREAGFTCVIEYYDGAGNPCHFAHADLRGTRWAAGAYAKGGRKSRSCPKRAVSRSMNCDGNAKRDWTYSEG
;
A
#
# COMPACT_ATOMS: atom_id res chain seq x y z
N MET A 1 -31.00 -51.55 22.72
CA MET A 1 -31.98 -52.41 22.04
C MET A 1 -33.24 -51.58 21.78
N PRO A 2 -33.95 -51.68 20.62
CA PRO A 2 -33.66 -52.35 19.34
C PRO A 2 -33.23 -51.33 18.23
N SER A 3 -32.56 -51.64 17.10
CA SER A 3 -32.80 -52.63 15.99
C SER A 3 -33.97 -52.18 15.09
N LEU A 4 -34.01 -52.18 13.74
CA LEU A 4 -33.32 -52.78 12.56
C LEU A 4 -33.57 -51.80 11.35
N ALA A 5 -32.67 -51.58 10.38
CA ALA A 5 -32.23 -52.38 9.22
C ALA A 5 -33.16 -52.39 7.98
N CYS A 6 -32.58 -52.11 6.79
CA CYS A 6 -32.75 -52.79 5.48
C CYS A 6 -31.85 -52.08 4.43
N LEU A 7 -30.76 -52.69 3.90
CA LEU A 7 -30.66 -53.60 2.73
C LEU A 7 -30.94 -52.86 1.40
N ALA A 8 -30.14 -52.91 0.32
CA ALA A 8 -29.32 -53.97 -0.30
C ALA A 8 -28.15 -53.33 -1.11
N ALA A 9 -26.96 -53.88 -1.34
CA ALA A 9 -26.46 -55.21 -1.73
C ALA A 9 -26.78 -55.64 -3.17
N CYS A 10 -25.74 -55.63 -4.02
CA CYS A 10 -25.43 -56.56 -5.14
C CYS A 10 -23.90 -56.41 -5.38
N SER A 11 -23.01 -57.32 -4.96
CA SER A 11 -22.68 -58.64 -5.52
C SER A 11 -22.10 -58.55 -6.94
N GLY A 12 -20.92 -59.08 -7.28
CA GLY A 12 -19.97 -59.90 -6.54
C GLY A 12 -18.77 -60.37 -7.38
N SER A 13 -17.77 -60.89 -6.65
CA SER A 13 -16.89 -62.06 -6.93
C SER A 13 -15.84 -61.98 -8.07
N ALA A 14 -14.55 -61.99 -7.74
CA ALA A 14 -13.66 -63.12 -7.34
C ALA A 14 -12.86 -63.64 -8.55
N ALA A 15 -11.56 -63.30 -8.64
CA ALA A 15 -10.41 -64.12 -8.21
C ALA A 15 -10.17 -65.38 -9.08
N THR A 16 -8.96 -65.48 -9.67
CA THR A 16 -7.94 -66.52 -9.43
C THR A 16 -6.98 -66.67 -10.62
N THR A 17 -5.77 -67.10 -10.29
CA THR A 17 -4.45 -67.14 -10.93
C THR A 17 -4.17 -68.15 -12.05
N ALA A 18 -3.21 -67.76 -12.92
CA ALA A 18 -2.00 -68.46 -13.43
C ALA A 18 -2.06 -69.77 -14.27
N HIS A 19 -1.39 -69.78 -15.45
CA HIS A 19 -0.12 -70.49 -15.78
C HIS A 19 0.02 -70.91 -17.27
N GLY A 20 1.25 -70.76 -17.81
CA GLY A 20 1.85 -71.48 -18.97
C GLY A 20 1.26 -71.16 -20.36
N THR A 21 1.99 -71.04 -21.48
CA THR A 21 3.19 -71.78 -21.92
C THR A 21 3.82 -71.03 -23.12
N THR A 22 5.10 -71.30 -23.36
CA THR A 22 6.03 -70.73 -24.35
C THR A 22 5.71 -71.02 -25.83
N ALA A 23 5.99 -70.06 -26.72
CA ALA A 23 6.28 -70.32 -28.14
C ALA A 23 7.27 -69.27 -28.71
N SER A 24 8.23 -69.77 -29.50
CA SER A 24 9.43 -69.11 -30.05
C SER A 24 9.19 -67.90 -30.95
N SER A 25 10.14 -66.95 -30.95
CA SER A 25 10.26 -65.86 -31.93
C SER A 25 11.53 -66.01 -32.80
N PRO A 26 11.54 -65.51 -34.05
CA PRO A 26 12.56 -65.80 -35.08
C PRO A 26 13.76 -64.81 -35.02
N PRO A 27 14.76 -64.88 -35.92
CA PRO A 27 16.14 -64.45 -35.63
C PRO A 27 16.35 -62.93 -35.69
N VAL A 28 17.34 -62.47 -34.92
CA VAL A 28 17.77 -61.06 -34.78
C VAL A 28 18.71 -60.66 -35.92
N GLU A 29 18.34 -59.63 -36.69
CA GLU A 29 19.27 -58.89 -37.56
C GLU A 29 20.24 -58.03 -36.72
N PRO A 30 21.52 -57.89 -37.10
CA PRO A 30 22.45 -57.06 -36.36
C PRO A 30 22.11 -55.57 -36.53
N ALA A 31 21.86 -54.89 -35.41
CA ALA A 31 21.67 -53.45 -35.36
C ALA A 31 22.96 -52.70 -35.71
N THR A 32 22.89 -51.82 -36.71
CA THR A 32 23.95 -50.86 -37.04
C THR A 32 24.14 -49.90 -35.86
N ALA A 33 25.37 -49.75 -35.36
CA ALA A 33 25.68 -48.83 -34.27
C ALA A 33 25.43 -47.36 -34.67
N PRO A 34 24.80 -46.53 -33.82
CA PRO A 34 24.63 -45.11 -34.10
C PRO A 34 25.96 -44.37 -33.96
N THR A 35 26.23 -43.46 -34.89
CA THR A 35 27.41 -42.58 -34.89
C THR A 35 27.38 -41.63 -33.68
N PRO A 36 28.50 -41.35 -32.99
CA PRO A 36 28.51 -40.42 -31.87
C PRO A 36 28.27 -38.98 -32.33
N ILE A 37 27.26 -38.33 -31.77
CA ILE A 37 27.02 -36.89 -31.90
C ILE A 37 27.92 -36.18 -30.89
N ALA A 38 28.78 -35.27 -31.36
CA ALA A 38 29.62 -34.47 -30.47
C ALA A 38 28.74 -33.60 -29.53
N PRO A 39 29.14 -33.39 -28.26
CA PRO A 39 28.36 -32.60 -27.33
C PRO A 39 28.32 -31.14 -27.81
N VAL A 40 27.11 -30.65 -28.07
CA VAL A 40 26.85 -29.23 -28.31
C VAL A 40 27.12 -28.51 -26.99
N VAL A 41 28.19 -27.71 -26.95
CA VAL A 41 28.48 -26.83 -25.82
C VAL A 41 27.36 -25.78 -25.78
N ALA A 42 26.53 -25.84 -24.74
CA ALA A 42 25.51 -24.82 -24.51
C ALA A 42 26.20 -23.45 -24.35
N PRO A 43 25.63 -22.37 -24.90
CA PRO A 43 26.16 -21.03 -24.66
C PRO A 43 26.16 -20.75 -23.14
N PRO A 44 27.11 -19.95 -22.63
CA PRO A 44 27.14 -19.57 -21.23
C PRO A 44 25.77 -18.98 -20.86
N VAL A 45 25.15 -19.50 -19.81
CA VAL A 45 23.96 -18.89 -19.23
C VAL A 45 24.40 -17.52 -18.72
N GLU A 46 24.00 -16.47 -19.44
CA GLU A 46 24.26 -15.10 -19.03
C GLU A 46 23.64 -14.90 -17.65
N SER A 47 24.46 -14.63 -16.65
CA SER A 47 23.99 -14.46 -15.28
C SER A 47 23.12 -13.21 -15.24
N THR A 48 21.80 -13.39 -15.16
CA THR A 48 20.88 -12.29 -14.95
C THR A 48 21.33 -11.54 -13.69
N PRO A 49 21.58 -10.22 -13.77
CA PRO A 49 21.91 -9.44 -12.59
C PRO A 49 20.83 -9.65 -11.54
N PRO A 50 21.18 -9.69 -10.24
CA PRO A 50 20.16 -9.76 -9.20
C PRO A 50 19.15 -8.62 -9.40
N PRO A 51 17.85 -8.87 -9.20
CA PRO A 51 16.84 -7.84 -9.37
C PRO A 51 17.20 -6.63 -8.50
N ARG A 52 17.15 -5.45 -9.10
CA ARG A 52 17.37 -4.18 -8.40
C ARG A 52 16.40 -4.08 -7.23
N ALA A 53 16.89 -3.75 -6.05
CA ALA A 53 16.02 -3.37 -4.94
C ALA A 53 15.25 -2.10 -5.33
N VAL A 54 13.94 -2.23 -5.52
CA VAL A 54 13.04 -1.13 -5.87
C VAL A 54 12.38 -0.60 -4.61
N GLY A 55 12.37 0.72 -4.45
CA GLY A 55 11.69 1.38 -3.34
C GLY A 55 10.17 1.22 -3.42
N CYS A 56 9.50 1.31 -2.28
CA CYS A 56 8.06 1.44 -2.10
C CYS A 56 7.42 2.41 -3.08
N TRP A 57 7.99 3.62 -3.26
CA TRP A 57 7.39 4.58 -4.18
C TRP A 57 7.37 4.04 -5.62
N GLU A 58 8.47 3.43 -6.04
CA GLU A 58 8.58 2.82 -7.35
C GLU A 58 7.65 1.62 -7.49
N ARG A 59 7.50 0.80 -6.44
CA ARG A 59 6.54 -0.32 -6.42
C ARG A 59 5.08 0.15 -6.56
N GLU A 60 4.73 1.24 -5.90
CA GLU A 60 3.33 1.71 -5.78
C GLU A 60 2.91 2.64 -6.94
N PHE A 61 3.84 3.49 -7.40
CA PHE A 61 3.56 4.56 -8.37
C PHE A 61 4.40 4.44 -9.66
N GLY A 62 5.22 3.40 -9.77
CA GLY A 62 5.94 3.00 -10.99
C GLY A 62 7.27 3.71 -11.21
N THR A 63 7.34 5.05 -11.15
CA THR A 63 8.59 5.79 -11.40
C THR A 63 9.14 6.35 -10.09
N PRO A 64 10.41 6.05 -9.72
CA PRO A 64 11.01 6.66 -8.55
C PRO A 64 11.06 8.18 -8.73
N PRO A 65 10.86 8.96 -7.66
CA PRO A 65 10.92 10.40 -7.79
C PRO A 65 12.37 10.80 -8.10
N SER A 66 12.56 11.87 -8.88
CA SER A 66 13.89 12.28 -9.37
C SER A 66 14.93 12.34 -8.25
N ALA A 67 16.20 12.03 -8.50
CA ALA A 67 17.28 11.92 -7.49
C ALA A 67 17.44 13.11 -6.50
N GLY A 68 16.82 14.27 -6.75
CA GLY A 68 16.75 15.40 -5.81
C GLY A 68 15.64 15.30 -4.75
N SER A 69 14.69 14.37 -4.88
CA SER A 69 13.53 14.17 -4.00
C SER A 69 13.83 13.37 -2.74
N GLU A 70 15.00 12.73 -2.68
CA GLU A 70 15.52 11.96 -1.55
C GLU A 70 16.28 12.82 -0.54
N ARG A 71 16.50 14.10 -0.86
CA ARG A 71 17.07 15.09 0.07
C ARG A 71 16.15 15.24 1.28
N PRO A 72 16.67 15.72 2.42
CA PRO A 72 15.80 16.14 3.51
C PRO A 72 14.74 17.08 2.96
N SER A 73 13.49 16.80 3.30
CA SER A 73 12.31 17.51 2.83
C SER A 73 12.24 18.95 3.33
N LEU A 74 13.14 19.34 4.23
CA LEU A 74 13.28 20.69 4.74
C LEU A 74 14.74 21.13 4.54
N GLY A 75 14.94 22.30 3.94
CA GLY A 75 16.29 22.83 3.66
C GLY A 75 17.00 23.49 4.85
N SER A 76 16.36 23.59 6.02
CA SER A 76 16.92 24.26 7.21
C SER A 76 16.20 23.87 8.49
N ALA A 77 16.87 24.07 9.65
CA ALA A 77 16.30 23.89 10.97
C ALA A 77 15.03 24.74 11.15
N MET A 78 14.00 24.16 11.75
CA MET A 78 12.71 24.83 11.95
C MET A 78 12.47 25.12 13.43
N PRO A 79 12.23 26.39 13.81
CA PRO A 79 11.81 26.74 15.17
C PRO A 79 10.55 25.98 15.58
N GLY A 80 10.59 25.33 16.75
CA GLY A 80 9.47 24.54 17.27
C GLY A 80 9.37 23.11 16.71
N CYS A 81 10.34 22.66 15.90
CA CYS A 81 10.39 21.30 15.36
C CYS A 81 11.84 20.78 15.35
N GLU A 82 12.27 20.21 16.47
CA GLU A 82 13.64 19.68 16.61
C GLU A 82 13.91 18.53 15.63
N ARG A 83 15.05 18.56 14.93
CA ARG A 83 15.49 17.55 13.95
C ARG A 83 14.59 17.40 12.72
N CYS A 84 13.60 18.25 12.56
CA CYS A 84 12.70 18.17 11.41
C CYS A 84 13.42 18.46 10.09
N GLU A 85 14.55 19.19 10.12
CA GLU A 85 15.44 19.41 8.98
C GLU A 85 16.09 18.14 8.42
N GLN A 86 16.01 17.03 9.15
CA GLN A 86 16.54 15.72 8.75
C GLN A 86 15.44 14.83 8.17
N LEU A 87 14.18 15.25 8.21
CA LEU A 87 13.06 14.45 7.73
C LEU A 87 13.14 14.23 6.23
N ARG A 88 13.04 12.97 5.82
CA ARG A 88 12.91 12.56 4.42
C ARG A 88 11.49 12.08 4.23
N VAL A 89 10.61 13.00 3.81
CA VAL A 89 9.16 12.77 3.66
C VAL A 89 8.58 13.29 2.33
N GLY A 90 9.44 13.44 1.32
CA GLY A 90 9.08 13.94 -0.01
C GLY A 90 9.03 15.47 -0.14
N PRO A 91 8.81 16.00 -1.35
CA PRO A 91 9.05 17.41 -1.69
C PRO A 91 7.95 18.38 -1.23
N LYS A 92 6.84 17.91 -0.68
CA LYS A 92 5.70 18.76 -0.27
C LYS A 92 5.64 19.03 1.23
N ALA A 93 6.73 18.77 1.95
CA ALA A 93 6.84 19.11 3.37
C ALA A 93 7.15 20.59 3.61
N ASP A 94 7.71 21.27 2.61
CA ASP A 94 8.10 22.66 2.72
C ASP A 94 6.91 23.57 3.07
N GLY A 95 7.15 24.49 4.01
CA GLY A 95 6.17 25.46 4.46
C GLY A 95 5.08 24.90 5.36
N LEU A 96 5.11 23.60 5.71
CA LEU A 96 4.22 23.04 6.72
C LEU A 96 4.48 23.66 8.10
N HIS A 97 3.42 23.72 8.90
CA HIS A 97 3.52 24.16 10.28
C HIS A 97 4.38 23.19 11.11
N ALA A 98 5.19 23.71 12.03
CA ALA A 98 6.11 22.92 12.87
C ALA A 98 5.43 21.73 13.57
N GLU A 99 4.23 21.94 14.12
CA GLU A 99 3.48 20.86 14.78
C GLU A 99 3.07 19.73 13.82
N VAL A 100 2.78 20.01 12.54
CA VAL A 100 2.52 18.96 11.55
C VAL A 100 3.78 18.12 11.34
N LEU A 101 4.91 18.79 11.13
CA LEU A 101 6.20 18.14 10.91
C LEU A 101 6.65 17.33 12.12
N ARG A 102 6.39 17.81 13.35
CA ARG A 102 6.65 17.08 14.59
C ARG A 102 5.89 15.75 14.61
N ARG A 103 4.61 15.76 14.25
CA ARG A 103 3.78 14.53 14.21
C ARG A 103 4.19 13.60 13.09
N VAL A 104 4.54 14.14 11.93
CA VAL A 104 5.08 13.36 10.81
C VAL A 104 6.38 12.67 11.23
N ARG A 105 7.28 13.37 11.93
CA ARG A 105 8.49 12.77 12.51
C ARG A 105 8.15 11.64 13.46
N ASP A 106 7.24 11.87 14.40
CA ASP A 106 6.82 10.85 15.36
C ASP A 106 6.28 9.58 14.64
N VAL A 107 5.59 9.73 13.49
CA VAL A 107 5.21 8.59 12.63
C VAL A 107 6.44 7.92 12.03
N VAL A 108 7.31 8.67 11.34
CA VAL A 108 8.49 8.14 10.65
C VAL A 108 9.40 7.37 11.61
N GLU A 109 9.65 7.92 12.80
CA GLU A 109 10.49 7.29 13.83
C GLU A 109 9.86 6.03 14.45
N SER A 110 8.54 5.85 14.32
CA SER A 110 7.83 4.65 14.79
C SER A 110 7.83 3.50 13.78
N LEU A 111 8.23 3.76 12.53
CA LEU A 111 8.21 2.78 11.45
C LEU A 111 9.54 2.02 11.37
N PRO A 112 9.54 0.77 10.90
CA PRO A 112 10.78 0.05 10.59
C PRO A 112 11.62 0.83 9.57
N ALA A 113 12.94 0.73 9.68
CA ALA A 113 13.84 1.29 8.68
C ALA A 113 13.56 0.65 7.30
N PRO A 114 13.57 1.44 6.21
CA PRO A 114 13.31 0.92 4.88
C PRO A 114 14.48 0.06 4.40
N GLU A 115 14.19 -0.95 3.58
CA GLU A 115 15.20 -1.82 2.97
C GLU A 115 16.06 -1.09 1.93
N VAL A 116 15.53 -0.01 1.35
CA VAL A 116 16.17 0.84 0.36
C VAL A 116 16.23 2.25 0.94
N ASP A 117 17.22 3.05 0.56
CA ASP A 117 17.44 4.41 1.07
C ASP A 117 16.37 5.41 0.56
N GLU A 118 15.11 5.22 0.93
CA GLU A 118 13.95 6.01 0.52
C GLU A 118 13.14 6.51 1.73
N PRO A 119 12.34 7.57 1.60
CA PRO A 119 11.30 7.93 2.56
C PRO A 119 10.31 6.78 2.85
N VAL A 120 10.10 6.46 4.13
CA VAL A 120 9.04 5.52 4.58
C VAL A 120 7.64 6.15 4.55
N LEU A 121 7.57 7.48 4.59
CA LEU A 121 6.34 8.27 4.51
C LEU A 121 6.54 9.35 3.45
N TRP A 122 5.57 9.52 2.57
CA TRP A 122 5.57 10.56 1.53
C TRP A 122 4.42 11.52 1.74
N ILE A 123 4.70 12.82 1.77
CA ILE A 123 3.71 13.88 1.72
C ILE A 123 3.45 14.20 0.24
N ASN A 124 2.33 13.71 -0.28
CA ASN A 124 1.89 13.97 -1.66
C ASN A 124 1.27 15.36 -1.81
N SER A 125 0.70 15.88 -0.74
CA SER A 125 0.20 17.25 -0.70
C SER A 125 0.37 17.83 0.70
N GLY A 126 1.00 19.01 0.79
CA GLY A 126 1.20 19.72 2.05
C GLY A 126 0.54 21.09 2.01
N LYS A 127 1.30 22.15 2.28
CA LYS A 127 0.80 23.52 2.18
C LYS A 127 0.32 23.83 0.74
N ARG A 128 -0.81 24.53 0.65
CA ARG A 128 -1.36 25.09 -0.60
C ARG A 128 -1.60 26.58 -0.42
N ASP A 129 -1.70 27.30 -1.53
CA ASP A 129 -2.18 28.68 -1.51
C ASP A 129 -3.72 28.71 -1.57
N GLY A 130 -4.32 29.67 -0.87
CA GLY A 130 -5.76 29.90 -0.92
C GLY A 130 -6.32 30.42 0.41
N ASP A 131 -7.65 30.53 0.46
CA ASP A 131 -8.37 31.00 1.64
C ASP A 131 -8.17 30.03 2.82
N PRO A 132 -7.67 30.49 3.99
CA PRO A 132 -7.59 29.70 5.22
C PRO A 132 -8.90 29.00 5.60
N ASP A 133 -10.06 29.58 5.32
CA ASP A 133 -11.37 29.00 5.65
C ASP A 133 -11.80 27.89 4.68
N ALA A 134 -11.15 27.79 3.52
CA ALA A 134 -11.46 26.76 2.53
C ALA A 134 -10.82 25.41 2.85
N SER A 135 -9.61 25.37 3.42
CA SER A 135 -8.85 24.13 3.64
C SER A 135 -7.75 24.25 4.70
N MET A 136 -7.51 23.18 5.46
CA MET A 136 -6.36 23.11 6.37
C MET A 136 -5.01 23.08 5.63
N HIS A 137 -4.98 22.66 4.36
CA HIS A 137 -3.79 22.79 3.52
C HIS A 137 -3.40 24.26 3.31
N ASN A 138 -4.37 25.17 3.23
CA ASN A 138 -4.13 26.60 3.04
C ASN A 138 -3.57 27.27 4.30
N GLN A 139 -3.74 26.61 5.45
CA GLN A 139 -3.16 27.02 6.73
C GLN A 139 -1.85 26.29 7.05
N ALA A 140 -1.30 25.51 6.11
CA ALA A 140 -0.12 24.66 6.34
C ALA A 140 -0.28 23.62 7.47
N LEU A 141 -1.52 23.27 7.80
CA LEU A 141 -1.90 22.38 8.90
C LEU A 141 -2.50 21.04 8.43
N GLY A 142 -2.47 20.77 7.12
CA GLY A 142 -2.99 19.55 6.51
C GLY A 142 -1.99 18.89 5.57
N ILE A 143 -2.03 17.56 5.52
CA ILE A 143 -1.22 16.72 4.65
C ILE A 143 -2.07 15.63 3.99
N ASP A 144 -1.70 15.23 2.79
CA ASP A 144 -2.10 13.97 2.17
C ASP A 144 -0.85 13.08 2.14
N ALA A 145 -0.88 11.99 2.90
CA ALA A 145 0.29 11.17 3.18
C ALA A 145 0.12 9.73 2.70
N VAL A 146 1.20 9.15 2.21
CA VAL A 146 1.37 7.72 1.88
C VAL A 146 2.40 7.16 2.85
N ILE A 147 2.14 6.00 3.44
CA ILE A 147 3.15 5.24 4.19
C ILE A 147 3.42 3.93 3.47
N CYS A 148 4.69 3.60 3.35
CA CYS A 148 5.12 2.47 2.56
C CYS A 148 4.61 1.13 3.05
N GLY A 149 4.02 0.37 2.12
CA GLY A 149 3.41 -0.93 2.40
C GLY A 149 2.09 -0.85 3.18
N LEU A 150 1.54 0.36 3.41
CA LEU A 150 0.28 0.55 4.13
C LEU A 150 -0.83 0.98 3.17
N ASP A 151 -2.02 0.43 3.39
CA ASP A 151 -3.25 0.96 2.79
C ASP A 151 -3.68 2.26 3.52
N THR A 152 -4.73 2.90 3.03
CA THR A 152 -5.25 4.14 3.62
C THR A 152 -5.66 3.97 5.08
N ARG A 153 -6.10 2.79 5.52
CA ARG A 153 -6.60 2.54 6.87
C ARG A 153 -5.45 2.46 7.84
N ALA A 154 -4.43 1.67 7.51
CA ALA A 154 -3.22 1.56 8.30
C ALA A 154 -2.46 2.90 8.31
N THR A 155 -2.39 3.60 7.18
CA THR A 155 -1.84 4.96 7.11
C THR A 155 -2.62 5.92 8.02
N GLY A 156 -3.95 5.90 7.94
CA GLY A 156 -4.82 6.73 8.77
C GLY A 156 -4.66 6.42 10.26
N GLN A 157 -4.54 5.15 10.64
CA GLN A 157 -4.28 4.74 12.02
C GLN A 157 -2.97 5.35 12.55
N ARG A 158 -1.87 5.27 11.80
CA ARG A 158 -0.59 5.88 12.18
C ARG A 158 -0.72 7.40 12.40
N LEU A 159 -1.46 8.08 11.52
CA LEU A 159 -1.69 9.52 11.64
C LEU A 159 -2.54 9.87 12.88
N ARG A 160 -3.54 9.04 13.22
CA ARG A 160 -4.32 9.21 14.47
C ARG A 160 -3.46 8.99 15.71
N GLU A 161 -2.62 7.94 15.71
CA GLU A 161 -1.67 7.64 16.79
C GLU A 161 -0.68 8.79 17.02
N ALA A 162 -0.26 9.47 15.95
CA ALA A 162 0.55 10.69 16.02
C ALA A 162 -0.23 11.96 16.41
N GLY A 163 -1.52 11.84 16.73
CA GLY A 163 -2.33 12.89 17.32
C GLY A 163 -2.96 13.87 16.33
N PHE A 164 -2.97 13.59 15.01
CA PHE A 164 -3.76 14.36 14.06
C PHE A 164 -5.24 14.34 14.46
N THR A 165 -5.91 15.49 14.38
CA THR A 165 -7.26 15.67 14.94
C THR A 165 -8.36 15.39 13.93
N CYS A 166 -8.03 15.41 12.65
CA CYS A 166 -8.86 14.88 11.59
C CYS A 166 -8.03 13.94 10.73
N VAL A 167 -8.54 12.72 10.52
CA VAL A 167 -7.94 11.76 9.60
C VAL A 167 -9.01 11.18 8.70
N ILE A 168 -8.73 11.24 7.40
CA ILE A 168 -9.67 10.87 6.37
C ILE A 168 -9.03 9.85 5.43
N GLU A 169 -9.63 8.66 5.41
CA GLU A 169 -9.23 7.55 4.55
C GLU A 169 -9.86 7.68 3.16
N TYR A 170 -9.15 7.28 2.11
CA TYR A 170 -9.65 7.35 0.73
C TYR A 170 -9.87 5.96 0.14
N TYR A 171 -11.00 5.83 -0.58
CA TYR A 171 -11.40 4.61 -1.23
C TYR A 171 -11.73 4.92 -2.69
N ASP A 172 -11.52 3.97 -3.59
CA ASP A 172 -11.93 4.08 -4.99
C ASP A 172 -13.46 3.99 -5.14
N GLY A 173 -13.96 4.13 -6.37
CA GLY A 173 -15.40 4.04 -6.66
C GLY A 173 -16.01 2.65 -6.41
N ALA A 174 -15.19 1.60 -6.30
CA ALA A 174 -15.60 0.25 -5.94
C ALA A 174 -15.50 -0.02 -4.43
N GLY A 175 -14.99 0.93 -3.64
CA GLY A 175 -14.81 0.82 -2.20
C GLY A 175 -13.50 0.16 -1.77
N ASN A 176 -12.55 -0.06 -2.68
CA ASN A 176 -11.22 -0.57 -2.33
C ASN A 176 -10.38 0.54 -1.69
N PRO A 177 -9.55 0.24 -0.68
CA PRO A 177 -8.72 1.24 -0.03
C PRO A 177 -7.64 1.76 -0.99
N CYS A 178 -7.46 3.08 -1.05
CA CYS A 178 -6.31 3.70 -1.70
C CYS A 178 -5.06 3.62 -0.81
N HIS A 179 -3.91 4.07 -1.32
CA HIS A 179 -2.62 4.05 -0.61
C HIS A 179 -2.28 5.34 0.14
N PHE A 180 -3.22 6.28 0.28
CA PHE A 180 -2.99 7.54 0.97
C PHE A 180 -4.16 7.93 1.87
N ALA A 181 -3.85 8.65 2.94
CA ALA A 181 -4.83 9.26 3.83
C ALA A 181 -4.57 10.76 3.96
N HIS A 182 -5.63 11.53 4.16
CA HIS A 182 -5.54 12.93 4.55
C HIS A 182 -5.50 13.03 6.06
N ALA A 183 -4.69 13.94 6.59
CA ALA A 183 -4.70 14.29 7.99
C ALA A 183 -4.48 15.79 8.22
N ASP A 184 -5.14 16.36 9.22
CA ASP A 184 -4.96 17.77 9.59
C ASP A 184 -5.10 18.04 11.09
N LEU A 185 -4.79 19.29 11.47
CA LEU A 185 -4.80 19.79 12.85
C LEU A 185 -5.99 20.70 13.18
N ARG A 186 -7.17 20.49 12.57
CA ARG A 186 -8.35 21.30 12.90
C ARG A 186 -8.76 21.14 14.37
N GLY A 187 -9.45 22.14 14.91
CA GLY A 187 -9.89 22.15 16.32
C GLY A 187 -8.76 22.34 17.34
N THR A 188 -7.54 22.55 16.88
CA THR A 188 -6.38 22.88 17.73
C THR A 188 -6.25 24.40 17.90
N ARG A 189 -5.30 24.82 18.75
CA ARG A 189 -4.95 26.24 18.91
C ARG A 189 -4.23 26.86 17.70
N TRP A 190 -3.74 26.05 16.77
CA TRP A 190 -3.02 26.53 15.58
C TRP A 190 -3.97 26.81 14.42
N ALA A 191 -5.12 26.13 14.39
CA ALA A 191 -6.12 26.34 13.36
C ALA A 191 -6.85 27.68 13.55
N ALA A 192 -7.13 28.35 12.43
CA ALA A 192 -7.87 29.60 12.38
C ALA A 192 -9.23 29.43 11.69
N GLY A 193 -10.11 30.42 11.91
CA GLY A 193 -11.39 30.56 11.23
C GLY A 193 -12.35 29.40 11.48
N ALA A 194 -13.00 28.89 10.42
CA ALA A 194 -13.98 27.82 10.53
C ALA A 194 -13.41 26.49 11.08
N TYR A 195 -12.08 26.35 11.10
CA TYR A 195 -11.37 25.18 11.61
C TYR A 195 -10.82 25.36 13.03
N ALA A 196 -10.87 26.56 13.60
CA ALA A 196 -10.49 26.78 14.99
C ALA A 196 -11.46 26.05 15.94
N LYS A 197 -11.06 25.86 17.21
CA LYS A 197 -11.94 25.28 18.23
C LYS A 197 -13.22 26.13 18.37
N GLY A 198 -14.39 25.51 18.14
CA GLY A 198 -15.69 26.19 18.16
C GLY A 198 -16.08 26.86 16.84
N GLY A 199 -15.20 26.85 15.84
CA GLY A 199 -15.50 27.30 14.48
C GLY A 199 -16.60 26.45 13.84
N ARG A 200 -17.41 27.07 12.98
CA ARG A 200 -18.47 26.39 12.22
C ARG A 200 -18.17 26.51 10.74
N LYS A 201 -17.95 25.37 10.09
CA LYS A 201 -17.97 25.31 8.63
C LYS A 201 -19.37 25.57 8.09
N SER A 202 -19.45 26.24 6.95
CA SER A 202 -20.70 26.25 6.19
C SER A 202 -21.10 24.81 5.82
N ARG A 203 -22.40 24.51 5.83
CA ARG A 203 -22.95 23.19 5.48
C ARG A 203 -22.87 22.86 3.98
N SER A 204 -22.21 23.69 3.17
CA SER A 204 -22.16 23.54 1.72
C SER A 204 -21.05 22.57 1.29
N CYS A 205 -21.38 21.29 1.15
CA CYS A 205 -20.74 20.36 0.21
C CYS A 205 -21.73 20.13 -0.96
N PRO A 206 -21.33 19.93 -2.25
CA PRO A 206 -20.07 19.31 -2.72
C PRO A 206 -19.54 19.80 -4.12
N LYS A 207 -18.48 19.16 -4.64
CA LYS A 207 -18.46 18.61 -6.02
C LYS A 207 -17.72 17.27 -6.05
N ARG A 208 -18.49 16.19 -6.17
CA ARG A 208 -18.08 14.78 -6.40
C ARG A 208 -17.36 14.06 -5.25
N ALA A 209 -17.99 14.12 -4.09
CA ALA A 209 -18.45 12.95 -3.32
C ALA A 209 -19.19 13.45 -2.06
N VAL A 210 -20.27 12.79 -1.67
CA VAL A 210 -21.14 13.28 -0.58
C VAL A 210 -20.94 12.43 0.67
N SER A 211 -20.41 13.05 1.73
CA SER A 211 -20.31 12.42 3.04
C SER A 211 -21.65 12.25 3.72
N ARG A 212 -21.84 11.09 4.35
CA ARG A 212 -22.97 10.82 5.26
C ARG A 212 -22.67 11.17 6.72
N SER A 213 -21.42 11.46 7.09
CA SER A 213 -21.06 11.89 8.44
C SER A 213 -20.86 13.40 8.54
N MET A 214 -21.23 13.96 9.70
CA MET A 214 -21.00 15.36 10.06
C MET A 214 -19.60 15.64 10.63
N ASN A 215 -18.81 14.59 10.87
CA ASN A 215 -17.56 14.65 11.63
C ASN A 215 -16.37 14.36 10.72
N CYS A 216 -15.18 14.85 11.09
CA CYS A 216 -13.97 14.70 10.29
C CYS A 216 -13.31 13.31 10.34
N ASP A 217 -13.90 12.34 11.03
CA ASP A 217 -13.41 10.97 11.03
C ASP A 217 -13.93 10.23 9.80
N GLY A 218 -13.01 9.97 8.87
CA GLY A 218 -13.27 9.46 7.53
C GLY A 218 -13.68 8.00 7.42
N ASN A 219 -14.09 7.32 8.50
CA ASN A 219 -14.74 6.00 8.38
C ASN A 219 -15.96 6.07 7.45
N ALA A 220 -16.57 7.25 7.31
CA ALA A 220 -17.68 7.50 6.42
C ALA A 220 -17.30 7.66 4.93
N LYS A 221 -16.01 7.80 4.55
CA LYS A 221 -15.60 7.97 3.14
C LYS A 221 -15.79 6.72 2.29
N ARG A 222 -15.78 5.53 2.90
CA ARG A 222 -16.20 4.29 2.25
C ARG A 222 -17.68 4.34 1.86
N ASP A 223 -18.50 5.11 2.59
CA ASP A 223 -19.94 5.24 2.35
C ASP A 223 -20.28 6.41 1.41
N TRP A 224 -19.26 7.04 0.82
CA TRP A 224 -19.45 8.13 -0.13
C TRP A 224 -19.97 7.59 -1.45
N THR A 225 -21.10 8.12 -1.91
CA THR A 225 -21.54 7.91 -3.28
C THR A 225 -20.77 8.91 -4.16
N TYR A 226 -19.79 8.40 -4.90
CA TYR A 226 -19.10 9.17 -5.93
C TYR A 226 -20.05 9.26 -7.13
N SER A 227 -20.48 10.47 -7.49
CA SER A 227 -21.28 10.67 -8.69
C SER A 227 -20.41 10.38 -9.91
N GLU A 228 -20.86 9.46 -10.77
CA GLU A 228 -20.16 9.20 -12.04
C GLU A 228 -20.11 10.46 -12.89
N GLY A 229 -19.00 10.57 -13.61
CA GLY A 229 -18.53 11.68 -14.43
C GLY A 229 -19.51 12.08 -15.50
#